data_AF-A0A9W6ZFU9-F1
#
_entry.id   AF-A0A9W6ZFU9-F1
#
_cell.length_a   1.000
_cell.length_b   1.000
_cell.length_c   1.000
_cell.angle_alpha   90.00
_cell.angle_beta   90.00
_cell.angle_gamma   90.00
#
_symmetry.space_group_name_H-M   'P 1'
#
loop_
_entity.id
_entity.type
_entity.pdbx_description
1 polymer ?
#
loop_
_entity_poly.entity_id
_entity_poly.type
_entity_poly.pdbx_seq_one_letter_code
_entity_poly.pdbx_strand_id
1 'polypeptide(L)'
;MGITRKFPNILPLQVFMEESSRILNNFGFDKDNTLAIVGLTRDEVTQPFLNSITSSWGEPYVTHSLGAQCNVGKEGIKQCLEHAPKKTSNARTKLVFFCCPNIACNQESETGLMYRNGKPEPCPTNSEFLEFIKKLKVGTFNLHKNPHTFQPDDALDSEMFDPDDIELSIMNQKLCKQLIRDGGFNDTSLQSITRVAGRSALYDFENLVHRYVNLDSVDIAVVQAIQVHGQYQDFGKVEELKYETEFVALQDGYVVVNGERKEFRKNDRHALLEEV
;
A
#
# COMPACT_ATOMS: atom_id res chain seq x y z
N MET A 1 14.93 20.92 -4.87
CA MET A 1 14.74 20.35 -3.51
C MET A 1 13.25 20.33 -3.27
N GLY A 2 12.68 19.18 -2.89
CA GLY A 2 11.23 18.96 -2.84
C GLY A 2 10.92 17.50 -2.50
N ILE A 3 9.71 17.04 -2.83
CA ILE A 3 9.18 15.68 -2.57
C ILE A 3 10.17 14.52 -2.87
N THR A 4 11.06 14.67 -3.85
CA THR A 4 12.11 13.71 -4.23
C THR A 4 13.16 13.46 -3.13
N ARG A 5 13.36 14.39 -2.20
CA ARG A 5 14.26 14.19 -1.04
C ARG A 5 13.70 13.16 -0.06
N LYS A 6 12.38 13.20 0.15
CA LYS A 6 11.67 12.24 1.00
C LYS A 6 11.43 10.93 0.25
N PHE A 7 11.12 11.00 -1.04
CA PHE A 7 10.81 9.86 -1.88
C PHE A 7 11.71 9.86 -3.13
N PRO A 8 12.93 9.31 -3.06
CA PRO A 8 13.92 9.39 -4.15
C PRO A 8 13.44 8.82 -5.50
N ASN A 9 12.59 7.80 -5.47
CA ASN A 9 12.12 7.09 -6.66
C ASN A 9 10.64 7.36 -6.96
N ILE A 10 10.20 8.59 -6.67
CA ILE A 10 8.82 9.00 -6.86
C ILE A 10 8.55 9.37 -8.32
N LEU A 11 7.40 8.93 -8.84
CA LEU A 11 6.94 9.21 -10.19
C LEU A 11 5.58 9.91 -10.15
N PRO A 12 5.25 10.77 -11.12
CA PRO A 12 3.86 11.18 -11.33
C PRO A 12 2.96 9.95 -11.51
N LEU A 13 1.73 9.99 -11.00
CA LEU A 13 0.81 8.85 -11.00
C LEU A 13 0.62 8.24 -12.40
N GLN A 14 0.38 9.05 -13.43
CA GLN A 14 0.20 8.55 -14.79
C GLN A 14 1.45 7.82 -15.32
N VAL A 15 2.65 8.37 -15.09
CA VAL A 15 3.91 7.75 -15.49
C VAL A 15 4.11 6.42 -14.75
N PHE A 16 3.79 6.38 -13.45
CA PHE A 16 3.83 5.13 -12.68
C PHE A 16 2.89 4.07 -13.24
N MET A 17 1.66 4.45 -13.61
CA MET A 17 0.67 3.54 -14.18
C MET A 17 1.13 2.98 -15.53
N GLU A 18 1.63 3.84 -16.42
CA GLU A 18 2.18 3.41 -17.72
C GLU A 18 3.35 2.43 -17.54
N GLU A 19 4.31 2.76 -16.67
CA GLU A 19 5.48 1.92 -16.44
C GLU A 19 5.14 0.58 -15.78
N SER A 20 4.27 0.59 -14.75
CA SER A 20 3.84 -0.64 -14.08
C SER A 20 3.06 -1.55 -15.02
N SER A 21 2.14 -1.01 -15.82
CA SER A 21 1.45 -1.79 -16.86
C SER A 21 2.41 -2.33 -17.91
N ARG A 22 3.38 -1.52 -18.39
CA ARG A 22 4.40 -1.97 -19.34
C ARG A 22 5.22 -3.14 -18.80
N ILE A 23 5.72 -3.03 -17.57
CA ILE A 23 6.51 -4.09 -16.92
C ILE A 23 5.67 -5.37 -16.77
N LEU A 24 4.45 -5.25 -16.26
CA LEU A 24 3.59 -6.42 -16.03
C LEU A 24 3.13 -7.07 -17.34
N ASN A 25 2.94 -6.29 -18.41
CA ASN A 25 2.69 -6.82 -19.76
C ASN A 25 3.83 -7.72 -20.27
N ASN A 26 5.09 -7.43 -19.93
CA ASN A 26 6.23 -8.30 -20.29
C ASN A 26 6.16 -9.68 -19.62
N PHE A 27 5.45 -9.79 -18.50
CA PHE A 27 5.13 -11.05 -17.82
C PHE A 27 3.76 -11.61 -18.23
N GLY A 28 3.12 -11.00 -19.23
CA GLY A 28 1.85 -11.41 -19.81
C GLY A 28 0.61 -11.04 -18.99
N PHE A 29 0.71 -10.12 -18.03
CA PHE A 29 -0.44 -9.57 -17.32
C PHE A 29 -0.97 -8.36 -18.08
N ASP A 30 -2.25 -8.40 -18.47
CA ASP A 30 -2.95 -7.29 -19.12
C ASP A 30 -4.37 -7.15 -18.56
N LYS A 31 -5.03 -6.04 -18.87
CA LYS A 31 -6.39 -5.75 -18.40
C LYS A 31 -7.45 -6.78 -18.82
N ASP A 32 -7.21 -7.55 -19.88
CA ASP A 32 -8.20 -8.48 -20.42
C ASP A 32 -8.04 -9.90 -19.82
N ASN A 33 -6.92 -10.18 -19.13
CA ASN A 33 -6.63 -11.48 -18.54
C ASN A 33 -6.27 -11.45 -17.05
N THR A 34 -6.24 -10.28 -16.42
CA THR A 34 -5.83 -10.10 -15.03
C THR A 34 -6.90 -9.39 -14.22
N LEU A 35 -7.18 -9.87 -13.01
CA LEU A 35 -7.96 -9.12 -12.03
C LEU A 35 -7.03 -8.32 -11.12
N ALA A 36 -7.26 -7.01 -11.04
CA ALA A 36 -6.61 -6.16 -10.05
C ALA A 36 -7.30 -6.30 -8.68
N ILE A 37 -6.50 -6.47 -7.64
CA ILE A 37 -6.90 -6.42 -6.23
C ILE A 37 -6.26 -5.16 -5.65
N VAL A 38 -7.06 -4.25 -5.09
CA VAL A 38 -6.59 -2.90 -4.75
C VAL A 38 -6.86 -2.58 -3.28
N GLY A 39 -5.78 -2.45 -2.50
CA GLY A 39 -5.78 -2.03 -1.10
C GLY A 39 -5.19 -0.62 -0.93
N LEU A 40 -6.05 0.39 -0.80
CA LEU A 40 -5.70 1.77 -0.47
C LEU A 40 -6.21 2.13 0.93
N THR A 41 -5.79 3.28 1.44
CA THR A 41 -6.40 3.88 2.62
C THR A 41 -7.87 4.25 2.34
N ARG A 42 -8.76 4.17 3.33
CA ARG A 42 -10.17 4.60 3.20
C ARG A 42 -10.39 6.10 2.89
N ASP A 43 -9.35 6.89 3.07
CA ASP A 43 -9.33 8.33 2.85
C ASP A 43 -9.71 8.67 1.40
N GLU A 44 -10.62 9.62 1.18
CA GLU A 44 -11.19 9.93 -0.14
C GLU A 44 -10.13 10.44 -1.13
N VAL A 45 -9.03 10.97 -0.61
CA VAL A 45 -7.92 11.51 -1.39
C VAL A 45 -7.18 10.42 -2.18
N THR A 46 -7.42 9.14 -1.88
CA THR A 46 -6.87 8.02 -2.63
C THR A 46 -7.59 7.76 -3.96
N GLN A 47 -8.74 8.39 -4.19
CA GLN A 47 -9.59 8.16 -5.37
C GLN A 47 -8.88 8.33 -6.72
N PRO A 48 -7.97 9.32 -6.94
CA PRO A 48 -7.25 9.45 -8.20
C PRO A 48 -6.42 8.21 -8.56
N PHE A 49 -5.81 7.56 -7.56
CA PHE A 49 -5.06 6.32 -7.77
C PHE A 49 -5.98 5.17 -8.17
N LEU A 50 -7.11 5.00 -7.45
CA LEU A 50 -8.11 4.00 -7.80
C LEU A 50 -8.62 4.19 -9.23
N ASN A 51 -8.98 5.42 -9.61
CA ASN A 51 -9.44 5.74 -10.97
C ASN A 51 -8.41 5.38 -12.04
N SER A 52 -7.13 5.61 -11.75
CA SER A 52 -6.04 5.29 -12.68
C SER A 52 -5.85 3.78 -12.81
N ILE A 53 -5.97 3.03 -11.70
CA ILE A 53 -5.98 1.56 -11.74
C ILE A 53 -7.17 1.05 -12.55
N THR A 54 -8.38 1.54 -12.30
CA THR A 54 -9.59 1.12 -13.03
C THR A 54 -9.43 1.36 -14.54
N SER A 55 -8.82 2.49 -14.92
CA SER A 55 -8.55 2.82 -16.32
C SER A 55 -7.53 1.87 -16.97
N SER A 56 -6.49 1.48 -16.24
CA SER A 56 -5.40 0.63 -16.74
C SER A 56 -5.68 -0.88 -16.67
N TRP A 57 -6.49 -1.32 -15.71
CA TRP A 57 -6.67 -2.73 -15.36
C TRP A 57 -8.13 -3.22 -15.35
N GLY A 58 -9.10 -2.34 -15.65
CA GLY A 58 -10.52 -2.66 -15.52
C GLY A 58 -11.01 -2.58 -14.07
N GLU A 59 -12.26 -2.97 -13.83
CA GLU A 59 -12.89 -2.89 -12.52
C GLU A 59 -12.16 -3.77 -11.47
N PRO A 60 -11.55 -3.18 -10.43
CA PRO A 60 -10.78 -3.93 -9.46
C PRO A 60 -11.64 -4.56 -8.37
N TYR A 61 -11.11 -5.59 -7.71
CA TYR A 61 -11.59 -6.04 -6.41
C TYR A 61 -11.02 -5.13 -5.32
N VAL A 62 -11.87 -4.25 -4.76
CA VAL A 62 -11.45 -3.21 -3.82
C VAL A 62 -11.44 -3.73 -2.37
N THR A 63 -10.31 -3.56 -1.67
CA THR A 63 -10.09 -4.04 -0.30
C THR A 63 -9.58 -2.92 0.62
N HIS A 64 -10.02 -1.68 0.40
CA HIS A 64 -9.58 -0.52 1.17
C HIS A 64 -9.79 -0.72 2.68
N SER A 65 -8.88 -0.16 3.48
CA SER A 65 -8.95 -0.20 4.95
C SER A 65 -8.16 0.97 5.55
N LEU A 66 -8.30 1.23 6.86
CA LEU A 66 -7.43 2.17 7.55
C LEU A 66 -5.95 1.78 7.35
N GLY A 67 -5.13 2.76 6.96
CA GLY A 67 -3.71 2.55 6.67
C GLY A 67 -3.39 1.55 5.55
N ALA A 68 -4.33 1.30 4.62
CA ALA A 68 -4.17 0.39 3.47
C ALA A 68 -3.77 -1.06 3.85
N GLN A 69 -4.22 -1.54 5.01
CA GLN A 69 -3.94 -2.91 5.46
C GLN A 69 -4.66 -3.96 4.61
N CYS A 70 -4.01 -5.11 4.41
CA CYS A 70 -4.60 -6.23 3.67
C CYS A 70 -5.62 -6.99 4.55
N ASN A 71 -6.91 -6.71 4.38
CA ASN A 71 -8.01 -7.34 5.12
C ASN A 71 -8.90 -8.23 4.22
N VAL A 72 -8.41 -8.64 3.04
CA VAL A 72 -9.18 -9.44 2.06
C VAL A 72 -9.63 -10.81 2.60
N GLY A 73 -8.81 -11.41 3.46
CA GLY A 73 -9.10 -12.69 4.10
C GLY A 73 -9.18 -13.89 3.14
N LYS A 74 -9.44 -15.06 3.72
CA LYS A 74 -9.50 -16.34 3.00
C LYS A 74 -10.59 -16.39 1.93
N GLU A 75 -11.80 -15.91 2.27
CA GLU A 75 -12.91 -15.96 1.31
C GLU A 75 -12.77 -14.90 0.22
N GLY A 76 -12.23 -13.71 0.54
CA GLY A 76 -11.98 -12.69 -0.47
C GLY A 76 -10.94 -13.12 -1.50
N ILE A 77 -9.83 -13.77 -1.10
CA ILE A 77 -8.84 -14.22 -2.08
C ILE A 77 -9.38 -15.34 -2.99
N LYS A 78 -10.25 -16.22 -2.48
CA LYS A 78 -10.95 -17.21 -3.32
C LYS A 78 -11.89 -16.55 -4.33
N GLN A 79 -12.67 -15.56 -3.91
CA GLN A 79 -13.51 -14.79 -4.83
C GLN A 79 -12.67 -14.12 -5.91
N CYS A 80 -11.50 -13.57 -5.56
CA CYS A 80 -10.59 -12.99 -6.56
C CYS A 80 -10.17 -14.04 -7.61
N LEU A 81 -9.84 -15.27 -7.19
CA LEU A 81 -9.47 -16.35 -8.11
C LEU A 81 -10.63 -16.79 -9.02
N GLU A 82 -11.86 -16.79 -8.50
CA GLU A 82 -13.07 -17.17 -9.23
C GLU A 82 -13.51 -16.09 -10.22
N HIS A 83 -13.39 -14.82 -9.85
CA HIS A 83 -13.81 -13.68 -10.66
C HIS A 83 -12.75 -13.26 -11.69
N ALA A 84 -11.51 -13.73 -11.54
CA ALA A 84 -10.43 -13.35 -12.44
C ALA A 84 -10.74 -13.74 -13.89
N PRO A 85 -10.55 -12.82 -14.85
CA PRO A 85 -10.86 -13.08 -16.25
C PRO A 85 -9.92 -14.16 -16.80
N LYS A 86 -10.48 -14.99 -17.69
CA LYS A 86 -9.74 -16.05 -18.40
C LYS A 86 -9.94 -15.90 -19.89
N LYS A 87 -8.85 -15.66 -20.63
CA LYS A 87 -8.89 -15.59 -22.11
C LYS A 87 -9.32 -16.91 -22.75
N THR A 88 -8.98 -18.04 -22.13
CA THR A 88 -9.39 -19.39 -22.56
C THR A 88 -9.65 -20.28 -21.34
N SER A 89 -10.40 -21.38 -21.50
CA SER A 89 -10.71 -22.30 -20.40
C SER A 89 -9.48 -22.92 -19.72
N ASN A 90 -8.36 -23.02 -20.45
CA ASN A 90 -7.11 -23.62 -19.96
C ASN A 90 -6.04 -22.57 -19.59
N ALA A 91 -6.36 -21.27 -19.67
CA ALA A 91 -5.43 -20.22 -19.28
C ALA A 91 -5.21 -20.23 -17.76
N ARG A 92 -3.97 -19.98 -17.35
CA ARG A 92 -3.62 -19.70 -15.95
C ARG A 92 -4.38 -18.47 -15.47
N THR A 93 -4.88 -18.51 -14.24
CA THR A 93 -5.50 -17.33 -13.62
C THR A 93 -4.43 -16.29 -13.33
N LYS A 94 -4.70 -15.01 -13.58
CA LYS A 94 -3.77 -13.92 -13.26
C LYS A 94 -4.40 -12.91 -12.30
N LEU A 95 -3.66 -12.58 -11.25
CA LEU A 95 -4.01 -11.56 -10.27
C LEU A 95 -2.89 -10.53 -10.19
N VAL A 96 -3.23 -9.25 -10.04
CA VAL A 96 -2.28 -8.21 -9.65
C VAL A 96 -2.74 -7.54 -8.36
N PHE A 97 -1.90 -7.52 -7.34
CA PHE A 97 -2.20 -6.86 -6.07
C PHE A 97 -1.49 -5.52 -5.98
N PHE A 98 -2.28 -4.45 -5.85
CA PHE A 98 -1.79 -3.10 -5.56
C PHE A 98 -2.06 -2.77 -4.09
N CYS A 99 -1.00 -2.48 -3.33
CA CYS A 99 -1.11 -1.98 -1.97
C CYS A 99 -0.41 -0.64 -1.85
N CYS A 100 -1.17 0.41 -1.55
CA CYS A 100 -0.66 1.77 -1.49
C CYS A 100 -1.23 2.54 -0.30
N PRO A 101 -0.59 2.50 0.88
CA PRO A 101 -0.81 3.54 1.89
C PRO A 101 -0.45 4.91 1.30
N ASN A 102 -1.12 5.95 1.76
CA ASN A 102 -0.90 7.30 1.25
C ASN A 102 -0.21 8.22 2.27
N ILE A 103 0.25 9.38 1.81
CA ILE A 103 0.80 10.44 2.66
C ILE A 103 0.78 11.77 1.90
N ALA A 104 0.43 12.88 2.55
CA ALA A 104 0.62 14.20 1.96
C ALA A 104 2.05 14.69 2.11
N CYS A 105 2.54 15.44 1.12
CA CYS A 105 3.82 16.12 1.18
C CYS A 105 3.75 17.50 0.52
N ASN A 106 4.18 18.54 1.22
CA ASN A 106 4.21 19.90 0.70
C ASN A 106 5.54 20.24 -0.01
N GLN A 107 5.60 21.43 -0.59
CA GLN A 107 6.78 21.96 -1.29
C GLN A 107 8.04 22.07 -0.41
N GLU A 108 7.87 22.21 0.90
CA GLU A 108 8.96 22.27 1.89
C GLU A 108 9.42 20.87 2.35
N SER A 109 8.85 19.81 1.78
CA SER A 109 9.08 18.40 2.15
C SER A 109 8.59 18.04 3.55
N GLU A 110 7.68 18.82 4.11
CA GLU A 110 6.91 18.44 5.29
C GLU A 110 5.82 17.45 4.88
N THR A 111 5.48 16.54 5.79
CA THR A 111 4.58 15.42 5.50
C THR A 111 3.42 15.38 6.47
N GLY A 112 2.26 14.94 5.98
CA GLY A 112 1.12 14.56 6.81
C GLY A 112 -0.02 15.56 6.89
N LEU A 113 0.11 16.74 6.27
CA LEU A 113 -0.96 17.74 6.18
C LEU A 113 -1.30 18.04 4.72
N MET A 114 -2.59 18.19 4.44
CA MET A 114 -3.10 18.63 3.15
C MET A 114 -4.37 19.48 3.30
N TYR A 115 -4.55 20.44 2.41
CA TYR A 115 -5.81 21.14 2.23
C TYR A 115 -6.81 20.21 1.55
N ARG A 116 -8.05 20.21 2.05
CA ARG A 116 -9.15 19.43 1.46
C ARG A 116 -10.15 20.39 0.86
N ASN A 117 -10.85 19.96 -0.18
CA ASN A 117 -11.87 20.77 -0.82
C ASN A 117 -12.92 21.25 0.20
N GLY A 118 -13.21 22.56 0.19
CA GLY A 118 -14.15 23.18 1.12
C GLY A 118 -13.65 23.33 2.58
N LYS A 119 -12.38 23.02 2.87
CA LYS A 119 -11.77 23.26 4.19
C LYS A 119 -10.80 24.45 4.14
N PRO A 120 -10.96 25.46 5.01
CA PRO A 120 -10.04 26.61 5.05
C PRO A 120 -8.69 26.26 5.66
N GLU A 121 -8.62 25.21 6.48
CA GLU A 121 -7.43 24.80 7.21
C GLU A 121 -6.87 23.47 6.69
N PRO A 122 -5.53 23.28 6.74
CA PRO A 122 -4.92 22.01 6.38
C PRO A 122 -5.36 20.91 7.36
N CYS A 123 -5.74 19.77 6.80
CA CYS A 123 -6.18 18.58 7.51
C CYS A 123 -5.10 17.50 7.48
N PRO A 124 -4.99 16.65 8.51
CA PRO A 124 -4.10 15.50 8.44
C PRO A 124 -4.48 14.50 7.32
N THR A 125 -3.46 13.88 6.72
CA THR A 125 -3.61 12.63 5.96
C THR A 125 -3.23 11.44 6.83
N ASN A 126 -4.01 10.37 6.79
CA ASN A 126 -3.82 9.17 7.61
C ASN A 126 -3.72 9.49 9.12
N SER A 127 -4.74 10.15 9.66
CA SER A 127 -4.82 10.47 11.09
C SER A 127 -4.64 9.23 11.98
N GLU A 128 -5.02 8.05 11.49
CA GLU A 128 -4.80 6.76 12.14
C GLU A 128 -3.32 6.45 12.40
N PHE A 129 -2.41 6.83 11.50
CA PHE A 129 -0.98 6.66 11.71
C PHE A 129 -0.43 7.64 12.75
N LEU A 130 -0.96 8.87 12.80
CA LEU A 130 -0.59 9.83 13.84
C LEU A 130 -1.03 9.35 15.22
N GLU A 131 -2.23 8.77 15.34
CA GLU A 131 -2.70 8.16 16.58
C GLU A 131 -1.86 6.94 16.96
N PHE A 132 -1.50 6.08 15.99
CA PHE A 132 -0.57 4.97 16.23
C PHE A 132 0.81 5.45 16.74
N ILE A 133 1.38 6.48 16.11
CA ILE A 133 2.67 7.07 16.53
C ILE A 133 2.57 7.64 17.95
N LYS A 134 1.46 8.29 18.28
CA LYS A 134 1.22 8.82 19.63
C LYS A 134 1.18 7.69 20.67
N LYS A 135 0.40 6.63 20.41
CA LYS A 135 0.33 5.44 21.26
C LYS A 135 1.69 4.75 21.43
N LEU A 136 2.49 4.67 20.35
CA LEU A 136 3.87 4.18 20.41
C LEU A 136 4.74 5.02 21.34
N LYS A 137 4.72 6.35 21.19
CA LYS A 137 5.57 7.27 21.97
C LYS A 137 5.21 7.31 23.45
N VAL A 138 3.92 7.16 23.78
CA VAL A 138 3.44 7.10 25.18
C VAL A 138 3.70 5.72 25.81
N GLY A 139 4.12 4.71 25.01
CA GLY A 139 4.34 3.35 25.50
C GLY A 139 3.04 2.59 25.77
N THR A 140 1.94 2.96 25.09
CA THR A 140 0.64 2.30 25.24
C THR A 140 0.64 0.89 24.66
N PHE A 141 1.53 0.60 23.71
CA PHE A 141 1.71 -0.74 23.18
C PHE A 141 2.74 -1.51 23.99
N ASN A 142 2.36 -2.69 24.51
CA ASN A 142 3.29 -3.57 25.23
C ASN A 142 4.16 -4.36 24.24
N LEU A 143 5.17 -3.69 23.67
CA LEU A 143 6.07 -4.26 22.66
C LEU A 143 7.20 -5.14 23.22
N HIS A 144 7.25 -5.34 24.55
CA HIS A 144 8.37 -6.01 25.25
C HIS A 144 8.33 -7.56 25.21
N LYS A 145 7.39 -8.17 24.50
CA LYS A 145 7.37 -9.63 24.32
C LYS A 145 8.29 -10.03 23.15
N ASN A 146 9.20 -10.97 23.41
CA ASN A 146 10.17 -11.51 22.45
C ASN A 146 9.44 -12.03 21.17
N PRO A 147 9.91 -11.72 19.94
CA PRO A 147 9.30 -12.20 18.70
C PRO A 147 9.17 -13.73 18.61
N HIS A 148 10.00 -14.48 19.33
CA HIS A 148 9.95 -15.95 19.38
C HIS A 148 8.96 -16.53 20.40
N THR A 149 8.40 -15.70 21.29
CA THR A 149 7.35 -16.11 22.24
C THR A 149 5.99 -15.52 21.88
N PHE A 150 5.89 -14.79 20.77
CA PHE A 150 4.67 -14.16 20.30
C PHE A 150 3.75 -15.23 19.71
N GLN A 151 2.82 -15.76 20.52
CA GLN A 151 1.75 -16.60 20.00
C GLN A 151 0.80 -15.70 19.18
N PRO A 152 0.14 -16.20 18.12
CA PRO A 152 -0.88 -15.45 17.38
C PRO A 152 -1.94 -14.80 18.29
N ASP A 153 -2.17 -15.44 19.44
CA ASP A 153 -3.15 -15.10 20.46
C ASP A 153 -2.66 -13.96 21.40
N ASP A 154 -1.35 -13.68 21.47
CA ASP A 154 -0.77 -12.61 22.30
C ASP A 154 -0.98 -11.19 21.73
N ALA A 155 -1.25 -11.05 20.43
CA ALA A 155 -1.65 -9.78 19.83
C ALA A 155 -3.14 -9.46 20.00
N LEU A 156 -3.91 -10.46 20.44
CA LEU A 156 -5.30 -10.34 20.80
C LEU A 156 -5.42 -10.23 22.32
N ASP A 157 -4.50 -9.51 22.99
CA ASP A 157 -4.87 -8.94 24.28
C ASP A 157 -6.16 -8.15 24.00
N SER A 158 -7.26 -8.55 24.61
CA SER A 158 -8.58 -7.94 24.39
C SER A 158 -8.57 -6.43 24.64
N GLU A 159 -7.53 -5.94 25.32
CA GLU A 159 -7.25 -4.52 25.56
C GLU A 159 -6.81 -3.75 24.29
N MET A 160 -6.25 -4.42 23.28
CA MET A 160 -5.89 -3.81 21.98
C MET A 160 -7.01 -3.91 20.94
N PHE A 161 -8.11 -4.60 21.24
CA PHE A 161 -9.24 -4.77 20.33
C PHE A 161 -10.45 -4.01 20.83
N ASP A 162 -10.74 -2.90 20.17
CA ASP A 162 -11.94 -2.11 20.36
C ASP A 162 -13.02 -2.56 19.35
N PRO A 163 -14.17 -3.12 19.79
CA PRO A 163 -15.25 -3.51 18.90
C PRO A 163 -15.92 -2.31 18.21
N ASP A 164 -15.78 -1.09 18.76
CA ASP A 164 -16.28 0.13 18.14
C ASP A 164 -15.27 0.71 17.12
N ASP A 165 -14.01 0.25 17.14
CA ASP A 165 -12.95 0.66 16.21
C ASP A 165 -12.11 -0.53 15.71
N ILE A 166 -12.80 -1.46 15.05
CA ILE A 166 -12.25 -2.76 14.60
C ILE A 166 -11.07 -2.57 13.65
N GLU A 167 -11.18 -1.67 12.67
CA GLU A 167 -10.10 -1.48 11.69
C GLU A 167 -8.86 -0.84 12.29
N LEU A 168 -9.02 0.15 13.18
CA LEU A 168 -7.88 0.77 13.85
C LEU A 168 -7.20 -0.25 14.77
N SER A 169 -7.98 -1.06 15.48
CA SER A 169 -7.48 -2.13 16.35
C SER A 169 -6.65 -3.14 15.57
N ILE A 170 -7.18 -3.65 14.45
CA ILE A 170 -6.48 -4.58 13.57
C ILE A 170 -5.22 -3.93 12.97
N MET A 171 -5.32 -2.68 12.49
CA MET A 171 -4.18 -1.94 11.96
C MET A 171 -3.07 -1.81 13.01
N ASN A 172 -3.38 -1.37 14.22
CA ASN A 172 -2.40 -1.22 15.30
C ASN A 172 -1.68 -2.54 15.59
N GLN A 173 -2.43 -3.66 15.70
CA GLN A 173 -1.83 -4.98 15.92
C GLN A 173 -0.89 -5.38 14.77
N LYS A 174 -1.30 -5.15 13.52
CA LYS A 174 -0.52 -5.47 12.32
C LYS A 174 0.75 -4.63 12.23
N LEU A 175 0.66 -3.33 12.52
CA LEU A 175 1.82 -2.44 12.53
C LEU A 175 2.79 -2.80 13.66
N CYS A 176 2.30 -3.10 14.87
CA CYS A 176 3.14 -3.58 15.98
C CYS A 176 3.88 -4.88 15.61
N LYS A 177 3.17 -5.87 15.05
CA LYS A 177 3.78 -7.12 14.56
C LYS A 177 4.86 -6.84 13.51
N GLN A 178 4.59 -5.93 12.58
CA GLN A 178 5.56 -5.59 11.54
C GLN A 178 6.79 -4.88 12.11
N LEU A 179 6.62 -3.93 13.04
CA LEU A 179 7.75 -3.28 13.72
C LEU A 179 8.63 -4.28 14.48
N ILE A 180 8.01 -5.27 15.14
CA ILE A 180 8.74 -6.35 15.81
C ILE A 180 9.54 -7.17 14.79
N ARG A 181 8.95 -7.53 13.64
CA ARG A 181 9.66 -8.22 12.55
C ARG A 181 10.80 -7.41 11.96
N ASP A 182 10.64 -6.10 11.88
CA ASP A 182 11.65 -5.16 11.39
C ASP A 182 12.81 -4.96 12.41
N GLY A 183 12.76 -5.60 13.58
CA GLY A 183 13.79 -5.52 14.62
C GLY A 183 13.62 -4.34 15.59
N GLY A 184 12.42 -3.76 15.65
CA GLY A 184 12.07 -2.62 16.51
C GLY A 184 11.81 -1.34 15.72
N PHE A 185 11.77 -0.20 16.42
CA PHE A 185 11.48 1.10 15.82
C PHE A 185 12.51 2.14 16.28
N ASN A 186 13.33 2.63 15.34
CA ASN A 186 14.25 3.74 15.58
C ASN A 186 13.73 5.07 15.01
N ASP A 187 12.86 5.00 14.00
CA ASP A 187 12.24 6.14 13.34
C ASP A 187 10.72 6.02 13.41
N THR A 188 10.09 6.89 14.21
CA THR A 188 8.63 7.01 14.38
C THR A 188 8.04 8.17 13.58
N SER A 189 8.74 8.63 12.54
CA SER A 189 8.18 9.60 11.60
C SER A 189 6.98 9.01 10.86
N LEU A 190 6.05 9.88 10.44
CA LEU A 190 4.89 9.47 9.64
C LEU A 190 5.33 8.70 8.40
N GLN A 191 6.38 9.18 7.72
CA GLN A 191 6.94 8.51 6.56
C GLN A 191 7.41 7.07 6.85
N SER A 192 8.10 6.85 7.98
CA SER A 192 8.55 5.53 8.39
C SER A 192 7.36 4.60 8.63
N ILE A 193 6.35 5.07 9.35
CA ILE A 193 5.13 4.29 9.64
C ILE A 193 4.32 4.00 8.37
N THR A 194 4.21 4.94 7.43
CA THR A 194 3.58 4.69 6.12
C THR A 194 4.30 3.56 5.36
N ARG A 195 5.63 3.48 5.42
CA ARG A 195 6.39 2.36 4.83
C ARG A 195 6.14 1.03 5.56
N VAL A 196 6.10 1.05 6.89
CA VAL A 196 5.77 -0.12 7.72
C VAL A 196 4.38 -0.65 7.36
N ALA A 197 3.41 0.25 7.16
CA ALA A 197 2.05 -0.13 6.77
C ALA A 197 2.00 -0.91 5.47
N GLY A 198 2.72 -0.46 4.44
CA GLY A 198 2.81 -1.19 3.17
C GLY A 198 3.48 -2.55 3.33
N ARG A 199 4.57 -2.66 4.11
CA ARG A 199 5.23 -3.96 4.38
C ARG A 199 4.31 -4.92 5.14
N SER A 200 3.57 -4.41 6.11
CA SER A 200 2.62 -5.19 6.89
C SER A 200 1.50 -5.76 6.01
N ALA A 201 0.94 -4.92 5.13
CA ALA A 201 -0.08 -5.34 4.18
C ALA A 201 0.45 -6.35 3.15
N LEU A 202 1.68 -6.16 2.64
CA LEU A 202 2.34 -7.12 1.76
C LEU A 202 2.53 -8.47 2.44
N TYR A 203 3.06 -8.47 3.67
CA TYR A 203 3.25 -9.69 4.45
C TYR A 203 1.94 -10.47 4.63
N ASP A 204 0.84 -9.77 4.96
CA ASP A 204 -0.47 -10.39 5.09
C ASP A 204 -0.98 -10.99 3.77
N PHE A 205 -0.82 -10.26 2.66
CA PHE A 205 -1.19 -10.76 1.34
C PHE A 205 -0.39 -12.00 0.95
N GLU A 206 0.93 -11.99 1.16
CA GLU A 206 1.82 -13.13 0.90
C GLU A 206 1.41 -14.37 1.71
N ASN A 207 1.00 -14.19 2.97
CA ASN A 207 0.49 -15.30 3.78
C ASN A 207 -0.82 -15.86 3.24
N LEU A 208 -1.71 -15.02 2.73
CA LEU A 208 -2.95 -15.48 2.10
C LEU A 208 -2.66 -16.26 0.82
N VAL A 209 -1.75 -15.76 -0.02
CA VAL A 209 -1.29 -16.44 -1.23
C VAL A 209 -0.69 -17.80 -0.89
N HIS A 210 0.27 -17.84 0.04
CA HIS A 210 0.94 -19.07 0.44
C HIS A 210 -0.02 -20.14 0.96
N ARG A 211 -1.06 -19.74 1.70
CA ARG A 211 -2.01 -20.67 2.33
C ARG A 211 -3.15 -21.11 1.42
N TYR A 212 -3.56 -20.28 0.48
CA TYR A 212 -4.85 -20.45 -0.21
C TYR A 212 -4.78 -20.40 -1.73
N VAL A 213 -3.61 -20.12 -2.32
CA VAL A 213 -3.46 -20.04 -3.78
C VAL A 213 -2.55 -21.16 -4.29
N ASN A 214 -3.02 -21.91 -5.28
CA ASN A 214 -2.20 -22.89 -5.98
C ASN A 214 -1.38 -22.21 -7.10
N LEU A 215 -0.13 -21.88 -6.80
CA LEU A 215 0.80 -21.22 -7.73
C LEU A 215 1.15 -22.06 -8.97
N ASP A 216 0.84 -23.36 -8.98
CA ASP A 216 0.95 -24.19 -10.20
C ASP A 216 -0.13 -23.86 -11.24
N SER A 217 -1.15 -23.08 -10.87
CA SER A 217 -2.29 -22.74 -11.73
C SER A 217 -2.59 -21.23 -11.80
N VAL A 218 -1.89 -20.43 -11.00
CA VAL A 218 -2.12 -18.99 -10.83
C VAL A 218 -0.80 -18.25 -10.97
N ASP A 219 -0.80 -17.18 -11.76
CA ASP A 219 0.27 -16.19 -11.78
C ASP A 219 -0.14 -14.96 -10.97
N ILE A 220 0.79 -14.40 -10.21
CA ILE A 220 0.55 -13.27 -9.33
C ILE A 220 1.54 -12.17 -9.63
N ALA A 221 1.07 -10.93 -9.69
CA ALA A 221 1.89 -9.75 -9.64
C ALA A 221 1.60 -8.98 -8.35
N VAL A 222 2.63 -8.36 -7.78
CA VAL A 222 2.52 -7.50 -6.61
C VAL A 222 3.18 -6.17 -6.92
N VAL A 223 2.47 -5.10 -6.59
CA VAL A 223 2.92 -3.72 -6.72
C VAL A 223 2.64 -3.02 -5.39
N GLN A 224 3.67 -2.89 -4.55
CA GLN A 224 3.57 -2.20 -3.27
C GLN A 224 4.18 -0.81 -3.40
N ALA A 225 3.38 0.25 -3.24
CA ALA A 225 3.85 1.63 -3.37
C ALA A 225 3.35 2.51 -2.22
N ILE A 226 3.74 3.78 -2.25
CA ILE A 226 3.16 4.84 -1.41
C ILE A 226 2.55 5.86 -2.35
N GLN A 227 1.26 6.15 -2.21
CA GLN A 227 0.63 7.28 -2.88
C GLN A 227 1.01 8.56 -2.14
N VAL A 228 1.50 9.57 -2.87
CA VAL A 228 1.92 10.83 -2.28
C VAL A 228 1.11 11.97 -2.89
N HIS A 229 0.38 12.68 -2.03
CA HIS A 229 -0.40 13.86 -2.42
C HIS A 229 0.51 15.08 -2.37
N GLY A 230 0.92 15.55 -3.54
CA GLY A 230 1.67 16.79 -3.67
C GLY A 230 0.73 17.99 -3.65
N GLN A 231 0.94 18.90 -2.69
CA GLN A 231 0.25 20.18 -2.65
C GLN A 231 1.24 21.35 -2.63
N TYR A 232 1.01 22.30 -3.52
CA TYR A 232 1.83 23.48 -3.71
C TYR A 232 1.01 24.73 -3.42
N GLN A 233 1.52 25.60 -2.53
CA GLN A 233 0.98 26.93 -2.33
C GLN A 233 1.83 27.95 -3.08
N ASP A 234 1.19 28.80 -3.87
CA ASP A 234 1.84 29.98 -4.46
C ASP A 234 2.05 31.01 -3.33
N PHE A 235 3.29 31.42 -3.07
CA PHE A 235 3.71 32.29 -1.95
C PHE A 235 3.22 33.75 -2.06
N GLY A 236 1.96 33.97 -2.48
CA GLY A 236 1.39 35.31 -2.65
C GLY A 236 -0.13 35.40 -2.71
N LYS A 237 -0.87 34.28 -2.76
CA LYS A 237 -2.33 34.27 -2.66
C LYS A 237 -2.78 33.02 -1.89
N VAL A 238 -3.28 33.23 -0.68
CA VAL A 238 -3.64 32.21 0.31
C VAL A 238 -4.84 31.34 -0.12
N GLU A 239 -5.49 31.62 -1.26
CA GLU A 239 -6.84 31.12 -1.54
C GLU A 239 -6.98 30.12 -2.71
N GLU A 240 -5.91 29.73 -3.41
CA GLU A 240 -6.03 28.73 -4.49
C GLU A 240 -4.98 27.61 -4.37
N LEU A 241 -5.44 26.41 -3.98
CA LEU A 241 -4.77 25.14 -4.29
C LEU A 241 -4.65 25.04 -5.82
N LYS A 242 -3.48 25.38 -6.36
CA LYS A 242 -3.31 25.49 -7.83
C LYS A 242 -3.06 24.16 -8.53
N TYR A 243 -2.43 23.20 -7.86
CA TYR A 243 -2.08 21.90 -8.44
C TYR A 243 -2.17 20.80 -7.39
N GLU A 244 -3.20 19.96 -7.47
CA GLU A 244 -3.14 18.62 -6.90
C GLU A 244 -2.31 17.78 -7.86
N THR A 245 -1.10 17.40 -7.43
CA THR A 245 -0.26 16.51 -8.23
C THR A 245 -0.12 15.20 -7.48
N GLU A 246 -0.64 14.15 -8.08
CA GLU A 246 -0.58 12.80 -7.54
C GLU A 246 0.72 12.13 -7.95
N PHE A 247 1.42 11.61 -6.96
CA PHE A 247 2.68 10.93 -7.14
C PHE A 247 2.64 9.55 -6.50
N VAL A 248 3.55 8.68 -6.94
CA VAL A 248 3.66 7.31 -6.46
C VAL A 248 5.11 6.95 -6.24
N ALA A 249 5.43 6.45 -5.06
CA ALA A 249 6.75 5.96 -4.71
C ALA A 249 6.71 4.43 -4.51
N LEU A 250 7.05 3.67 -5.56
CA LEU A 250 7.14 2.22 -5.51
C LEU A 250 8.15 1.75 -4.45
N GLN A 251 7.72 0.86 -3.56
CA GLN A 251 8.51 0.30 -2.47
C GLN A 251 9.02 -1.11 -2.81
N ASP A 252 8.15 -1.95 -3.37
CA ASP A 252 8.44 -3.34 -3.71
C ASP A 252 7.61 -3.78 -4.94
N GLY A 253 8.12 -4.72 -5.72
CA GLY A 253 7.49 -5.16 -6.95
C GLY A 253 8.06 -6.48 -7.49
N TYR A 254 7.20 -7.50 -7.54
CA TYR A 254 7.56 -8.81 -8.06
C TYR A 254 6.40 -9.49 -8.77
N VAL A 255 6.74 -10.52 -9.55
CA VAL A 255 5.79 -11.47 -10.11
C VAL A 255 6.12 -12.89 -9.66
N VAL A 256 5.12 -13.75 -9.60
CA VAL A 256 5.26 -15.20 -9.53
C VAL A 256 4.58 -15.76 -10.78
N VAL A 257 5.38 -16.23 -11.74
CA VAL A 257 4.90 -16.77 -13.01
C VAL A 257 5.39 -18.19 -13.14
N ASN A 258 4.48 -19.13 -13.40
CA ASN A 258 4.79 -20.57 -13.42
C ASN A 258 5.48 -21.05 -12.13
N GLY A 259 5.06 -20.53 -10.97
CA GLY A 259 5.66 -20.87 -9.68
C GLY A 259 7.02 -20.22 -9.40
N GLU A 260 7.60 -19.49 -10.34
CA GLU A 260 8.90 -18.82 -10.18
C GLU A 260 8.72 -17.34 -9.81
N ARG A 261 9.31 -16.93 -8.67
CA ARG A 261 9.33 -15.53 -8.24
C ARG A 261 10.42 -14.75 -8.98
N LYS A 262 10.04 -13.62 -9.58
CA LYS A 262 10.95 -12.67 -10.25
C LYS A 262 10.68 -11.28 -9.72
N GLU A 263 11.70 -10.68 -9.14
CA GLU A 263 11.69 -9.29 -8.70
C GLU A 263 11.85 -8.39 -9.93
N PHE A 264 10.96 -7.41 -10.11
CA PHE A 264 11.16 -6.36 -11.12
C PHE A 264 11.55 -5.03 -10.48
N ARG A 265 11.68 -5.00 -9.14
CA ARG A 265 12.37 -3.94 -8.40
C ARG A 265 12.80 -4.41 -7.01
N LYS A 266 14.09 -4.26 -6.70
CA LYS A 266 14.58 -4.19 -5.31
C LYS A 266 14.90 -2.74 -4.96
N ASN A 267 14.87 -2.40 -3.67
CA ASN A 267 15.04 -1.06 -3.08
C ASN A 267 16.36 -0.31 -3.41
N ASP A 268 17.11 -0.71 -4.43
CA ASP A 268 18.32 -0.01 -4.87
C ASP A 268 18.00 1.09 -5.89
N ARG A 269 18.60 2.27 -5.67
CA ARG A 269 18.26 3.57 -6.25
C ARG A 269 18.46 3.71 -7.77
N HIS A 270 18.76 2.64 -8.50
CA HIS A 270 19.12 2.70 -9.92
C HIS A 270 18.78 1.40 -10.65
N ALA A 271 17.50 1.05 -10.79
CA ALA A 271 17.11 0.04 -11.77
C ALA A 271 15.64 0.23 -12.15
N LEU A 272 15.39 1.09 -13.15
CA LEU A 272 14.21 0.94 -14.00
C LEU A 272 14.60 0.41 -15.40
N LEU A 273 15.88 0.16 -15.67
CA LEU A 273 16.36 0.00 -17.06
C LEU A 273 17.53 -0.98 -17.29
N GLU A 274 17.85 -1.89 -16.39
CA GLU A 274 18.81 -2.96 -16.73
C GLU A 274 18.20 -4.33 -16.41
N GLU A 275 17.91 -5.07 -17.49
CA GLU A 275 17.53 -6.49 -17.55
C GLU A 275 16.07 -6.86 -17.22
N VAL A 276 15.17 -6.58 -18.17
CA VAL A 276 14.13 -7.54 -18.62
C VAL A 276 14.09 -7.54 -20.14
#